data_AF-A0A935QW45-F1
#
_entry.id   AF-A0A935QW45-F1
#
_cell.length_a   1.000
_cell.length_b   1.000
_cell.length_c   1.000
_cell.angle_alpha   90.00
_cell.angle_beta   90.00
_cell.angle_gamma   90.00
#
_symmetry.space_group_name_H-M   'P 1'
#
loop_
_entity.id
_entity.type
_entity.pdbx_description
1 polymer ?
#
loop_
_entity_poly.entity_id
_entity_poly.type
_entity_poly.pdbx_seq_one_letter_code
_entity_poly.pdbx_strand_id
1 'polypeptide(L)'
;MLRRTLLKLAALTGLSAALPRPARASSPAAPPARVVVVGAGPAGISAALELAERGVAVTLIEADAQVGGKVKGWTETLGAEAVDVEHGVHGWWHQYVHFKDLLRRADLHHRLNERDPKGTYRWAGGEMNANTRRGFRAFVGRFRAESKNLGYDRFQRDLRAGLKYLQSLEPAVARATLGGRSVAQWHKDGAPLTLWRVFAEETSHSMYFVPPEQLDAAEFALGERFTSPSPATP
;
A
#
# COMPACT_ATOMS: atom_id res chain seq x y z
N MET A 1 7.85 28.76 45.14
CA MET A 1 8.99 28.00 44.60
C MET A 1 9.30 26.68 45.35
N LEU A 2 8.45 26.22 46.29
CA LEU A 2 8.76 25.05 47.15
C LEU A 2 8.11 23.70 46.73
N ARG A 3 7.23 23.69 45.71
CA ARG A 3 6.54 22.46 45.24
C ARG A 3 7.31 21.67 44.18
N ARG A 4 8.25 22.30 43.46
CA ARG A 4 9.01 21.67 42.38
C ARG A 4 10.25 20.90 42.86
N THR A 5 10.68 21.10 44.10
CA THR A 5 11.89 20.48 44.66
C THR A 5 11.62 19.14 45.36
N LEU A 6 10.41 18.93 45.90
CA LEU A 6 10.06 17.71 46.64
C LEU A 6 9.84 16.48 45.75
N LEU A 7 9.41 16.66 44.50
CA LEU A 7 9.22 15.55 43.55
C LEU A 7 10.53 14.97 42.99
N LYS A 8 11.67 15.66 43.17
CA LYS A 8 12.98 15.15 42.76
C LYS A 8 13.71 14.34 43.84
N LEU A 9 13.25 14.37 45.10
CA LEU A 9 13.89 13.61 46.19
C LEU A 9 13.31 12.20 46.42
N ALA A 10 12.14 11.86 45.89
CA ALA A 10 11.58 10.51 46.03
C ALA A 10 12.22 9.47 45.09
N ALA A 11 13.11 9.90 44.18
CA ALA A 11 13.79 9.03 43.21
C ALA A 11 15.08 8.36 43.74
N LEU A 12 15.47 8.58 45.00
CA LEU A 12 16.78 8.15 45.53
C LEU A 12 16.76 7.20 46.74
N THR A 13 15.59 6.67 47.11
CA THR A 13 15.50 5.54 48.06
C THR A 13 14.76 4.39 47.38
N GLY A 14 15.50 3.56 46.65
CA GLY A 14 15.00 2.38 45.92
C GLY A 14 14.49 1.28 46.83
N LEU A 15 13.37 1.51 47.50
CA LEU A 15 12.62 0.48 48.22
C LEU A 15 11.14 0.61 47.88
N SER A 16 10.78 0.22 46.66
CA SER A 16 9.38 -0.01 46.31
C SER A 16 8.97 -1.33 46.95
N ALA A 17 8.39 -1.28 48.15
CA ALA A 17 7.73 -2.43 48.73
C ALA A 17 6.66 -2.92 47.74
N ALA A 18 6.90 -4.08 47.13
CA ALA A 18 5.94 -4.73 46.25
C ALA A 18 4.74 -5.18 47.08
N LEU A 19 3.72 -4.33 47.15
CA LEU A 19 2.44 -4.72 47.72
C LEU A 19 1.92 -5.90 46.89
N PRO A 20 1.45 -7.00 47.51
CA PRO A 20 0.83 -8.10 46.80
C PRO A 20 -0.36 -7.54 46.02
N ARG A 21 -0.26 -7.63 44.69
CA ARG A 21 -1.35 -7.26 43.78
C ARG A 21 -2.57 -8.08 44.18
N PRO A 22 -3.72 -7.48 44.52
CA PRO A 22 -4.90 -8.24 44.90
C PRO A 22 -5.21 -9.21 43.76
N ALA A 23 -5.35 -10.50 44.10
CA ALA A 23 -5.75 -11.52 43.15
C ALA A 23 -7.02 -11.03 42.47
N ARG A 24 -6.93 -10.78 41.16
CA ARG A 24 -8.07 -10.32 40.37
C ARG A 24 -9.07 -11.47 40.43
N ALA A 25 -10.16 -11.29 41.18
CA ALA A 25 -11.25 -12.25 41.20
C ALA A 25 -11.61 -12.58 39.75
N SER A 26 -11.54 -13.86 39.38
CA SER A 26 -11.95 -14.30 38.06
C SER A 26 -13.43 -13.99 37.92
N SER A 27 -13.74 -12.93 37.17
CA SER A 27 -15.11 -12.67 36.74
C SER A 27 -15.63 -13.92 36.03
N PRO A 28 -16.92 -14.27 36.19
CA PRO A 28 -17.51 -15.37 35.42
C PRO A 28 -17.18 -15.15 33.93
N ALA A 29 -16.72 -16.22 33.28
CA ALA A 29 -16.28 -16.16 31.89
C ALA A 29 -17.39 -15.50 31.06
N ALA A 30 -17.07 -14.35 30.45
CA ALA A 30 -17.99 -13.67 29.57
C ALA A 30 -18.48 -14.68 28.50
N PRO A 31 -19.75 -14.62 28.09
CA PRO A 31 -20.25 -15.48 27.03
C PRO A 31 -19.33 -15.37 25.79
N PRO A 32 -19.11 -16.46 25.04
CA PRO A 32 -18.20 -16.46 23.91
C PRO A 32 -18.58 -15.32 22.95
N ALA A 33 -17.61 -14.46 22.66
CA ALA A 33 -17.83 -13.29 21.82
C ALA A 33 -18.34 -13.74 20.43
N ARG A 34 -19.40 -13.10 19.95
CA ARG A 34 -19.88 -13.24 18.58
C ARG A 34 -19.51 -11.97 17.82
N VAL A 35 -18.93 -12.13 16.65
CA VAL A 35 -18.46 -11.01 15.83
C VAL A 35 -19.15 -11.03 14.48
N VAL A 36 -19.61 -9.87 14.03
CA VAL A 36 -20.06 -9.66 12.65
C VAL A 36 -18.97 -8.90 11.92
N VAL A 37 -18.52 -9.41 10.78
CA VAL A 37 -17.58 -8.76 9.88
C VAL A 37 -18.35 -8.32 8.64
N VAL A 38 -18.28 -7.02 8.31
CA VAL A 38 -18.97 -6.43 7.17
C VAL A 38 -17.99 -6.20 6.01
N GLY A 39 -18.27 -6.82 4.87
CA GLY A 39 -17.45 -6.81 3.66
C GLY A 39 -16.54 -8.03 3.54
N ALA A 40 -16.73 -8.85 2.51
CA ALA A 40 -15.91 -10.02 2.17
C ALA A 40 -14.80 -9.68 1.14
N GLY A 41 -14.19 -8.51 1.27
CA GLY A 41 -12.91 -8.20 0.62
C GLY A 41 -11.71 -8.82 1.36
N PRO A 42 -10.46 -8.57 0.91
CA PRO A 42 -9.25 -9.13 1.53
C PRO A 42 -9.15 -8.86 3.03
N ALA A 43 -9.46 -7.63 3.46
CA ALA A 43 -9.42 -7.24 4.86
C ALA A 43 -10.45 -8.02 5.71
N GLY A 44 -11.69 -8.12 5.25
CA GLY A 44 -12.76 -8.78 5.99
C GLY A 44 -12.60 -10.29 6.03
N ILE A 45 -12.23 -10.93 4.92
CA ILE A 45 -11.92 -12.37 4.90
C ILE A 45 -10.75 -12.67 5.84
N SER A 46 -9.69 -11.86 5.82
CA SER A 46 -8.54 -12.05 6.73
C SER A 46 -8.96 -11.93 8.19
N ALA A 47 -9.75 -10.90 8.54
CA ALA A 47 -10.24 -10.70 9.89
C ALA A 47 -11.15 -11.85 10.35
N ALA A 48 -12.07 -12.29 9.49
CA ALA A 48 -12.98 -13.38 9.78
C ALA A 48 -12.22 -14.70 10.01
N LEU A 49 -11.21 -15.00 9.18
CA LEU A 49 -10.38 -16.18 9.33
C LEU A 49 -9.60 -16.17 10.66
N GLU A 50 -8.90 -15.07 10.96
CA GLU A 50 -8.14 -14.92 12.22
C GLU A 50 -9.01 -15.08 13.47
N LEU A 51 -10.25 -14.58 13.44
CA LEU A 51 -11.20 -14.72 14.52
C LEU A 51 -11.72 -16.16 14.63
N ALA A 52 -12.09 -16.77 13.50
CA ALA A 52 -12.60 -18.13 13.46
C ALA A 52 -11.57 -19.15 13.94
N GLU A 53 -10.30 -19.00 13.55
CA GLU A 53 -9.18 -19.85 14.02
C GLU A 53 -8.95 -19.76 15.53
N ARG A 54 -9.36 -18.65 16.16
CA ARG A 54 -9.30 -18.44 17.62
C ARG A 54 -10.58 -18.91 18.35
N GLY A 55 -11.48 -19.59 17.65
CA GLY A 55 -12.74 -20.11 18.20
C GLY A 55 -13.81 -19.04 18.41
N VAL A 56 -13.66 -17.86 17.82
CA VAL A 56 -14.70 -16.81 17.86
C VAL A 56 -15.78 -17.16 16.84
N ALA A 57 -17.05 -17.06 17.23
CA ALA A 57 -18.16 -17.23 16.31
C ALA A 57 -18.30 -15.99 15.41
N VAL A 58 -18.01 -16.14 14.12
CA VAL A 58 -18.01 -15.04 13.15
C VAL A 58 -19.16 -15.18 12.15
N THR A 59 -19.87 -14.08 11.90
CA THR A 59 -20.77 -13.92 10.75
C THR A 59 -20.13 -12.93 9.78
N LEU A 60 -19.70 -13.41 8.61
CA LEU A 60 -19.19 -12.55 7.53
C LEU A 60 -20.35 -12.21 6.59
N ILE A 61 -20.57 -10.92 6.35
CA ILE A 61 -21.60 -10.43 5.42
C ILE A 61 -20.95 -9.67 4.26
N GLU A 62 -21.48 -9.86 3.06
CA GLU A 62 -21.09 -9.16 1.83
C GLU A 62 -22.35 -8.65 1.14
N ALA A 63 -22.27 -7.45 0.58
CA ALA A 63 -23.38 -6.83 -0.15
C ALA A 63 -23.42 -7.31 -1.61
N ASP A 64 -22.26 -7.59 -2.20
CA ASP A 64 -22.12 -8.11 -3.56
C ASP A 64 -22.53 -9.59 -3.65
N ALA A 65 -22.92 -10.01 -4.85
CA ALA A 65 -23.23 -11.41 -5.16
C ALA A 65 -21.99 -12.35 -5.09
N GLN A 66 -20.79 -11.78 -5.12
CA GLN A 66 -19.52 -12.50 -5.10
C GLN A 66 -18.57 -11.86 -4.08
N VAL A 67 -17.88 -12.72 -3.32
CA VAL A 67 -16.80 -12.29 -2.41
C VAL A 67 -15.55 -11.84 -3.17
N GLY A 68 -14.64 -11.15 -2.48
CA GLY A 68 -13.36 -10.70 -3.01
C GLY A 68 -13.23 -9.18 -3.09
N GLY A 69 -14.35 -8.44 -3.03
CA GLY A 69 -14.33 -6.98 -3.10
C GLY A 69 -13.56 -6.50 -4.33
N LYS A 70 -12.57 -5.61 -4.14
CA LYS A 70 -11.78 -5.06 -5.26
C LYS A 70 -10.83 -6.05 -5.95
N VAL A 71 -10.56 -7.22 -5.36
CA VAL A 71 -9.67 -8.24 -5.98
C VAL A 71 -10.44 -9.39 -6.61
N LYS A 72 -11.76 -9.25 -6.78
CA LYS A 72 -12.57 -10.27 -7.46
C LYS A 72 -12.28 -10.27 -8.96
N GLY A 73 -12.27 -11.47 -9.54
CA GLY A 73 -12.22 -11.71 -10.96
C GLY A 73 -13.44 -12.51 -11.42
N TRP A 74 -13.79 -12.36 -12.68
CA TRP A 74 -14.89 -13.05 -13.33
C TRP A 74 -14.53 -13.38 -14.78
N THR A 75 -15.21 -14.35 -15.36
CA THR A 75 -15.00 -14.72 -16.76
C THR A 75 -16.10 -14.08 -17.60
N GLU A 76 -15.72 -13.38 -18.67
CA GLU A 76 -16.62 -12.83 -19.68
C GLU A 76 -16.47 -13.57 -21.01
N THR A 77 -17.53 -13.57 -21.81
CA THR A 77 -17.47 -14.10 -23.18
C THR A 77 -17.34 -12.96 -24.17
N LEU A 78 -16.19 -12.87 -24.85
CA LEU A 78 -15.94 -11.92 -25.93
C LEU A 78 -15.93 -12.66 -27.27
N GLY A 79 -17.06 -12.63 -27.97
CA GLY A 79 -17.24 -13.39 -29.21
C GLY A 79 -17.31 -14.90 -28.94
N ALA A 80 -16.34 -15.65 -29.46
CA ALA A 80 -16.23 -17.10 -29.22
C ALA A 80 -15.24 -17.47 -28.10
N GLU A 81 -14.58 -16.48 -27.49
CA GLU A 81 -13.55 -16.70 -26.48
C GLU A 81 -14.05 -16.31 -25.08
N ALA A 82 -13.70 -17.14 -24.09
CA ALA A 82 -13.85 -16.81 -22.68
C ALA A 82 -12.58 -16.11 -22.20
N VAL A 83 -12.74 -14.95 -21.56
CA VAL A 83 -11.65 -14.14 -21.03
C VAL A 83 -11.83 -13.90 -19.55
N ASP A 84 -10.74 -14.01 -18.78
CA ASP A 84 -10.75 -13.62 -17.38
C ASP A 84 -10.57 -12.11 -17.26
N VAL A 85 -11.42 -11.49 -16.46
CA VAL A 85 -11.48 -10.04 -16.22
C VAL A 85 -11.31 -9.78 -14.72
N GLU A 86 -10.59 -8.71 -14.40
CA GLU A 86 -10.40 -8.23 -13.04
C GLU A 86 -10.70 -6.72 -12.98
N HIS A 87 -10.96 -6.18 -11.79
CA HIS A 87 -11.22 -4.75 -11.60
C HIS A 87 -9.99 -3.84 -11.83
N GLY A 88 -8.80 -4.41 -11.96
CA GLY A 88 -7.56 -3.67 -12.21
C GLY A 88 -6.34 -4.57 -12.12
N VAL A 89 -5.15 -3.96 -12.14
CA VAL A 89 -3.90 -4.72 -11.99
C VAL A 89 -3.70 -5.09 -10.52
N HIS A 90 -3.67 -6.39 -10.22
CA HIS A 90 -3.32 -6.91 -8.92
C HIS A 90 -2.00 -7.68 -8.98
N GLY A 91 -1.05 -7.30 -8.13
CA GLY A 91 0.27 -7.94 -8.05
C GLY A 91 0.63 -8.27 -6.62
N TRP A 92 0.97 -9.53 -6.34
CA TRP A 92 1.41 -9.96 -5.01
C TRP A 92 2.92 -10.16 -4.97
N TRP A 93 3.63 -9.21 -4.35
CA TRP A 93 5.08 -9.24 -4.25
C TRP A 93 5.60 -10.16 -3.14
N HIS A 94 6.92 -10.39 -3.15
CA HIS A 94 7.57 -11.24 -2.15
C HIS A 94 7.29 -10.80 -0.71
N GLN A 95 7.19 -9.49 -0.48
CA GLN A 95 7.04 -8.87 0.84
C GLN A 95 5.66 -9.09 1.50
N TYR A 96 4.67 -9.62 0.78
CA TYR A 96 3.30 -9.81 1.26
C TYR A 96 3.20 -11.09 2.12
N VAL A 97 4.00 -11.16 3.18
CA VAL A 97 4.22 -12.38 3.98
C VAL A 97 2.95 -12.87 4.67
N HIS A 98 2.13 -11.96 5.20
CA HIS A 98 0.87 -12.31 5.87
C HIS A 98 -0.20 -12.81 4.91
N PHE A 99 -0.28 -12.21 3.72
CA PHE A 99 -1.21 -12.67 2.69
C PHE A 99 -0.83 -14.08 2.19
N LYS A 100 0.46 -14.31 1.94
CA LYS A 100 0.94 -15.65 1.55
C LYS A 100 0.73 -16.68 2.65
N ASP A 101 0.91 -16.29 3.91
CA ASP A 101 0.61 -17.14 5.06
C ASP A 101 -0.87 -17.52 5.13
N LEU A 102 -1.76 -16.54 4.97
CA LEU A 102 -3.20 -16.77 4.88
C LEU A 102 -3.53 -17.75 3.75
N LEU A 103 -2.95 -17.58 2.57
CA LEU A 103 -3.15 -18.53 1.46
C LEU A 103 -2.63 -19.93 1.76
N ARG A 104 -1.55 -20.08 2.54
CA ARG A 104 -1.09 -21.41 2.98
C ARG A 104 -2.08 -22.03 3.97
N ARG A 105 -2.53 -21.27 4.97
CA ARG A 105 -3.51 -21.73 5.96
C ARG A 105 -4.85 -22.13 5.32
N ALA A 106 -5.26 -21.42 4.28
CA ALA A 106 -6.45 -21.74 3.49
C ALA A 106 -6.23 -22.86 2.43
N ASP A 107 -5.03 -23.44 2.35
CA ASP A 107 -4.61 -24.36 1.28
C ASP A 107 -4.86 -23.84 -0.15
N LEU A 108 -4.67 -22.54 -0.36
CA LEU A 108 -4.81 -21.86 -1.65
C LEU A 108 -3.47 -21.42 -2.24
N HIS A 109 -2.36 -21.60 -1.51
CA HIS A 109 -1.03 -21.18 -1.94
C HIS A 109 -0.60 -21.81 -3.28
N HIS A 110 -1.06 -23.02 -3.59
CA HIS A 110 -0.79 -23.70 -4.86
C HIS A 110 -1.50 -23.06 -6.06
N ARG A 111 -2.52 -22.22 -5.83
CA ARG A 111 -3.22 -21.46 -6.87
C ARG A 111 -2.50 -20.17 -7.25
N LEU A 112 -1.50 -19.74 -6.47
CA LEU A 112 -0.63 -18.66 -6.90
C LEU A 112 0.15 -19.13 -8.11
N ASN A 113 -0.07 -18.48 -9.25
CA ASN A 113 0.66 -18.79 -10.46
C ASN A 113 2.09 -18.26 -10.35
N GLU A 114 2.96 -18.98 -9.62
CA GLU A 114 4.40 -18.69 -9.60
C GLU A 114 5.07 -19.01 -10.95
N ARG A 115 4.35 -19.74 -11.81
CA ARG A 115 4.79 -20.30 -13.09
C ARG A 115 4.38 -19.50 -14.32
N ASP A 116 3.56 -18.46 -14.19
CA ASP A 116 3.50 -17.46 -15.24
C ASP A 116 4.93 -16.92 -15.35
N PRO A 117 5.61 -17.05 -16.51
CA PRO A 117 6.99 -16.63 -16.61
C PRO A 117 7.05 -15.15 -16.26
N LYS A 118 7.41 -14.86 -15.01
CA LYS A 118 7.41 -13.52 -14.45
C LYS A 118 8.20 -12.64 -15.43
N GLY A 119 7.64 -11.49 -15.75
CA GLY A 119 8.24 -10.58 -16.73
C GLY A 119 8.14 -11.06 -18.18
N THR A 120 7.27 -12.00 -18.55
CA THR A 120 6.95 -12.26 -19.94
C THR A 120 6.00 -11.21 -20.48
N TYR A 121 6.49 -10.45 -21.45
CA TYR A 121 5.73 -9.46 -22.22
C TYR A 121 5.40 -10.07 -23.57
N ARG A 122 4.12 -10.05 -23.93
CA ARG A 122 3.60 -10.49 -25.23
C ARG A 122 3.05 -9.29 -25.98
N TRP A 123 3.25 -9.24 -27.29
CA TRP A 123 2.66 -8.25 -28.18
C TRP A 123 2.39 -8.88 -29.55
N ALA A 124 1.69 -8.15 -30.42
CA ALA A 124 1.43 -8.60 -31.78
C ALA A 124 2.75 -8.87 -32.54
N GLY A 125 3.06 -10.15 -32.77
CA GLY A 125 4.27 -10.58 -33.47
C GLY A 125 5.50 -10.86 -32.58
N GLY A 126 5.36 -10.99 -31.25
CA GLY A 126 6.50 -11.41 -30.43
C GLY A 126 6.22 -11.63 -28.94
N GLU A 127 7.14 -12.34 -28.31
CA GLU A 127 7.17 -12.63 -26.87
C GLU A 127 8.60 -12.41 -26.33
N MET A 128 8.71 -11.93 -25.09
CA MET A 128 9.99 -11.75 -24.41
C MET A 128 9.87 -11.88 -22.90
N ASN A 129 10.84 -12.56 -22.27
CA ASN A 129 10.95 -12.64 -20.82
C ASN A 129 11.99 -11.66 -20.25
N ALA A 130 11.52 -10.55 -19.66
CA ALA A 130 12.31 -9.48 -19.05
C ALA A 130 13.04 -9.88 -17.75
N ASN A 131 12.77 -11.06 -17.17
CA ASN A 131 13.52 -11.53 -16.01
C ASN A 131 14.88 -12.14 -16.37
N THR A 132 15.13 -12.40 -17.65
CA THR A 132 16.46 -12.80 -18.11
C THR A 132 17.32 -11.57 -18.40
N ARG A 133 18.64 -11.61 -18.18
CA ARG A 133 19.53 -10.50 -18.56
C ARG A 133 19.43 -10.12 -20.05
N ARG A 134 19.15 -11.10 -20.92
CA ARG A 134 18.95 -10.89 -22.35
C ARG A 134 17.61 -10.20 -22.63
N GLY A 135 16.53 -10.72 -22.07
CA GLY A 135 15.20 -10.16 -22.25
C GLY A 135 15.02 -8.82 -21.55
N PHE A 136 15.66 -8.57 -20.40
CA PHE A 136 15.69 -7.23 -19.79
C PHE A 136 16.37 -6.20 -20.72
N ARG A 137 17.51 -6.57 -21.32
CA ARG A 137 18.19 -5.71 -22.30
C ARG A 137 17.35 -5.46 -23.54
N ALA A 138 16.66 -6.50 -24.04
CA ALA A 138 15.75 -6.37 -25.17
C ALA A 138 14.50 -5.53 -24.82
N PHE A 139 13.98 -5.65 -23.60
CA PHE A 139 12.91 -4.81 -23.05
C PHE A 139 13.34 -3.35 -23.01
N VAL A 140 14.49 -3.05 -22.39
CA VAL A 140 15.03 -1.69 -22.34
C VAL A 140 15.27 -1.14 -23.74
N GLY A 141 15.84 -1.94 -24.65
CA GLY A 141 16.09 -1.54 -26.03
C GLY A 141 14.81 -1.22 -26.80
N ARG A 142 13.78 -2.07 -26.69
CA ARG A 142 12.47 -1.86 -27.32
C ARG A 142 11.73 -0.70 -26.70
N PHE A 143 11.67 -0.63 -25.37
CA PHE A 143 11.09 0.51 -24.65
C PHE A 143 11.75 1.82 -25.09
N ARG A 144 13.08 1.87 -25.20
CA ARG A 144 13.82 3.03 -25.73
C ARG A 144 13.47 3.36 -27.19
N ALA A 145 13.28 2.34 -28.04
CA ALA A 145 12.93 2.50 -29.45
C ALA A 145 11.47 2.94 -29.69
N GLU A 146 10.54 2.51 -28.84
CA GLU A 146 9.11 2.85 -28.88
C GLU A 146 8.85 4.20 -28.18
N SER A 147 9.64 4.52 -27.15
CA SER A 147 9.60 5.78 -26.39
C SER A 147 10.27 6.96 -27.10
N LYS A 148 10.36 6.95 -28.43
CA LYS A 148 10.99 8.05 -29.20
C LYS A 148 10.33 9.42 -28.93
N ASN A 149 9.03 9.42 -28.62
CA ASN A 149 8.30 10.64 -28.25
C ASN A 149 8.47 11.04 -26.77
N LEU A 150 8.89 10.10 -25.91
CA LEU A 150 9.10 10.32 -24.47
C LEU A 150 10.56 10.68 -24.14
N GLY A 151 11.50 10.44 -25.05
CA GLY A 151 12.93 10.75 -24.87
C GLY A 151 13.56 9.95 -23.73
N TYR A 152 13.77 8.64 -23.92
CA TYR A 152 14.26 7.72 -22.89
C TYR A 152 15.46 8.22 -22.07
N ASP A 153 16.48 8.79 -22.72
CA ASP A 153 17.69 9.28 -22.05
C ASP A 153 17.40 10.53 -21.18
N ARG A 154 16.41 11.34 -21.60
CA ARG A 154 15.87 12.44 -20.81
C ARG A 154 15.08 11.89 -19.62
N PHE A 155 14.15 10.96 -19.86
CA PHE A 155 13.38 10.29 -18.80
C PHE A 155 14.29 9.67 -17.73
N GLN A 156 15.32 8.91 -18.12
CA GLN A 156 16.25 8.30 -17.17
C GLN A 156 17.05 9.33 -16.36
N ARG A 157 17.38 10.47 -16.96
CA ARG A 157 18.08 11.56 -16.28
C ARG A 157 17.16 12.23 -15.27
N ASP A 158 15.95 12.54 -15.72
CA ASP A 158 14.92 13.21 -14.94
C ASP A 158 14.48 12.34 -13.75
N LEU A 159 14.26 11.04 -13.98
CA LEU A 159 13.98 10.05 -12.95
C LEU A 159 15.09 10.01 -11.89
N ARG A 160 16.37 9.93 -12.31
CA ARG A 160 17.51 9.90 -11.38
C ARG A 160 17.63 11.20 -10.58
N ALA A 161 17.41 12.35 -11.20
CA ALA A 161 17.46 13.64 -10.52
C ALA A 161 16.33 13.76 -9.49
N GLY A 162 15.11 13.36 -9.88
CA GLY A 162 13.95 13.35 -8.99
C GLY A 162 14.15 12.43 -7.78
N LEU A 163 14.60 11.19 -8.01
CA LEU A 163 14.83 10.24 -6.92
C LEU A 163 15.88 10.75 -5.92
N LYS A 164 16.99 11.31 -6.41
CA LYS A 164 18.03 11.92 -5.55
C LYS A 164 17.50 13.06 -4.72
N TYR A 165 16.65 13.92 -5.32
CA TYR A 165 16.04 15.02 -4.60
C TYR A 165 15.11 14.50 -3.49
N LEU A 166 14.20 13.56 -3.80
CA LEU A 166 13.30 12.97 -2.79
C LEU A 166 14.09 12.31 -1.65
N GLN A 167 15.15 11.57 -1.98
CA GLN A 167 16.04 10.93 -1.00
C GLN A 167 16.83 11.95 -0.14
N SER A 168 16.99 13.19 -0.61
CA SER A 168 17.66 14.25 0.15
C SER A 168 16.74 14.97 1.13
N LEU A 169 15.42 14.74 1.05
CA LEU A 169 14.46 15.37 1.93
C LEU A 169 14.49 14.72 3.31
N GLU A 170 14.91 15.49 4.31
CA GLU A 170 14.76 15.10 5.71
C GLU A 170 13.27 15.09 6.09
N PRO A 171 12.70 13.98 6.61
CA PRO A 171 11.26 13.87 6.84
C PRO A 171 10.67 14.97 7.74
N ALA A 172 11.41 15.41 8.76
CA ALA A 172 10.96 16.50 9.63
C ALA A 172 10.89 17.84 8.88
N VAL A 173 11.87 18.11 8.03
CA VAL A 173 11.95 19.33 7.22
C VAL A 173 10.89 19.31 6.13
N ALA A 174 10.70 18.18 5.46
CA ALA A 174 9.66 18.00 4.44
C ALA A 174 8.26 18.28 5.01
N ARG A 175 7.90 17.70 6.16
CA ARG A 175 6.60 17.99 6.79
C ARG A 175 6.45 19.46 7.20
N ALA A 176 7.49 20.07 7.76
CA ALA A 176 7.44 21.47 8.18
C ALA A 176 7.36 22.47 7.02
N THR A 177 7.94 22.14 5.86
CA THR A 177 8.05 23.07 4.73
C THR A 177 7.01 22.84 3.64
N LEU A 178 6.58 21.58 3.45
CA LEU A 178 5.66 21.16 2.39
C LEU A 178 4.26 20.83 2.91
N GLY A 179 4.10 20.56 4.21
CA GLY A 179 2.81 20.20 4.78
C GLY A 179 1.76 21.31 4.60
N GLY A 180 0.55 20.92 4.21
CA GLY A 180 -0.55 21.82 3.88
C GLY A 180 -0.44 22.49 2.51
N ARG A 181 0.60 22.18 1.73
CA ARG A 181 0.71 22.60 0.32
C ARG A 181 0.31 21.45 -0.59
N SER A 182 -0.31 21.77 -1.72
CA SER A 182 -0.56 20.77 -2.74
C SER A 182 0.72 20.41 -3.51
N VAL A 183 0.77 19.21 -4.09
CA VAL A 183 1.86 18.81 -5.00
C VAL A 183 1.98 19.79 -6.17
N ALA A 184 0.86 20.31 -6.69
CA ALA A 184 0.85 21.35 -7.73
C ALA A 184 1.50 22.67 -7.26
N GLN A 185 1.26 23.08 -6.01
CA GLN A 185 1.86 24.29 -5.45
C GLN A 185 3.36 24.10 -5.19
N TRP A 186 3.75 22.95 -4.65
CA TRP A 186 5.15 22.61 -4.46
C TRP A 186 5.94 22.63 -5.78
N HIS A 187 5.32 22.16 -6.87
CA HIS A 187 5.92 22.28 -8.20
C HIS A 187 6.16 23.73 -8.61
N LYS A 188 5.16 24.60 -8.43
CA LYS A 188 5.29 26.04 -8.71
C LYS A 188 6.35 26.72 -7.84
N ASP A 189 6.53 26.25 -6.61
CA ASP A 189 7.49 26.78 -5.63
C ASP A 189 8.94 26.31 -5.88
N GLY A 190 9.20 25.62 -6.99
CA GLY A 190 10.54 25.26 -7.44
C GLY A 190 10.93 23.81 -7.23
N ALA A 191 9.99 22.91 -6.92
CA ALA A 191 10.28 21.48 -6.99
C ALA A 191 10.75 21.13 -8.42
N PRO A 192 11.79 20.28 -8.56
CA PRO A 192 12.32 19.90 -9.87
C PRO A 192 11.21 19.51 -10.85
N LEU A 193 11.21 20.14 -12.04
CA LEU A 193 10.26 19.82 -13.12
C LEU A 193 10.27 18.33 -13.50
N THR A 194 11.38 17.65 -13.23
CA THR A 194 11.56 16.21 -13.40
C THR A 194 10.70 15.39 -12.44
N LEU A 195 10.45 15.87 -11.22
CA LEU A 195 9.51 15.25 -10.28
C LEU A 195 8.06 15.43 -10.72
N TRP A 196 7.74 16.61 -11.24
CA TRP A 196 6.40 16.88 -11.76
C TRP A 196 6.04 15.92 -12.90
N ARG A 197 6.92 15.83 -13.90
CA ARG A 197 6.69 15.07 -15.14
C ARG A 197 6.73 13.55 -14.98
N VAL A 198 7.48 13.04 -14.01
CA VAL A 198 7.70 11.59 -13.85
C VAL A 198 6.85 11.02 -12.73
N PHE A 199 6.62 11.79 -11.67
CA PHE A 199 5.97 11.30 -10.47
C PHE A 199 4.66 12.02 -10.21
N ALA A 200 4.64 13.35 -10.10
CA ALA A 200 3.46 14.05 -9.62
C ALA A 200 2.22 13.77 -10.48
N GLU A 201 2.23 14.13 -11.78
CA GLU A 201 1.02 14.04 -12.61
C GLU A 201 0.58 12.58 -12.82
N GLU A 202 1.52 11.72 -13.23
CA GLU A 202 1.26 10.31 -13.51
C GLU A 202 0.86 9.53 -12.26
N THR A 203 1.58 9.68 -11.14
CA THR A 203 1.31 8.91 -9.92
C THR A 203 0.00 9.37 -9.27
N SER A 204 -0.26 10.68 -9.27
CA SER A 204 -1.50 11.24 -8.72
C SER A 204 -2.72 10.69 -9.46
N HIS A 205 -2.70 10.67 -10.79
CA HIS A 205 -3.82 10.16 -11.58
C HIS A 205 -3.88 8.63 -11.64
N SER A 206 -2.76 7.94 -11.83
CA SER A 206 -2.75 6.49 -12.08
C SER A 206 -2.75 5.62 -10.82
N MET A 207 -2.15 6.10 -9.72
CA MET A 207 -2.09 5.33 -8.46
C MET A 207 -3.12 5.80 -7.45
N TYR A 208 -3.32 7.12 -7.35
CA TYR A 208 -4.21 7.69 -6.35
C TYR A 208 -5.58 8.11 -6.90
N PHE A 209 -5.71 8.28 -8.23
CA PHE A 209 -6.92 8.79 -8.89
C PHE A 209 -7.37 10.15 -8.34
N VAL A 210 -6.41 10.98 -7.92
CA VAL A 210 -6.64 12.32 -7.36
C VAL A 210 -5.77 13.31 -8.15
N PRO A 211 -6.27 14.51 -8.48
CA PRO A 211 -5.46 15.50 -9.17
C PRO A 211 -4.37 16.08 -8.23
N PRO A 212 -3.17 16.46 -8.74
CA PRO A 212 -2.05 16.94 -7.91
C PRO A 212 -2.36 18.15 -7.02
N GLU A 213 -3.41 18.91 -7.34
CA GLU A 213 -3.90 20.05 -6.55
C GLU A 213 -4.53 19.62 -5.22
N GLN A 214 -4.95 18.37 -5.11
CA GLN A 214 -5.63 17.83 -3.93
C GLN A 214 -4.74 16.92 -3.07
N LEU A 215 -3.52 16.63 -3.50
CA LEU A 215 -2.56 15.80 -2.76
C LEU A 215 -1.60 16.66 -1.96
N ASP A 216 -1.39 16.33 -0.69
CA ASP A 216 -0.40 16.99 0.16
C ASP A 216 1.02 16.68 -0.31
N ALA A 217 1.83 17.72 -0.45
CA ALA A 217 3.19 17.62 -0.96
C ALA A 217 4.14 16.87 -0.02
N ALA A 218 3.96 16.99 1.30
CA ALA A 218 4.80 16.26 2.26
C ALA A 218 4.46 14.76 2.25
N GLU A 219 3.17 14.42 2.25
CA GLU A 219 2.73 13.02 2.18
C GLU A 219 3.20 12.35 0.89
N PHE A 220 3.07 13.06 -0.24
CA PHE A 220 3.57 12.60 -1.53
C PHE A 220 5.09 12.40 -1.54
N ALA A 221 5.85 13.38 -1.04
CA ALA A 221 7.32 13.33 -1.05
C ALA A 221 7.89 12.20 -0.20
N LEU A 222 7.22 11.89 0.91
CA LEU A 222 7.65 10.88 1.88
C LEU A 222 7.07 9.49 1.60
N GLY A 223 6.16 9.36 0.63
CA GLY A 223 5.46 8.10 0.36
C GLY A 223 4.57 7.66 1.53
N GLU A 224 4.01 8.62 2.26
CA GLU A 224 3.12 8.37 3.40
C GLU A 224 1.69 8.08 2.92
N ARG A 225 0.84 7.56 3.82
CA ARG A 225 -0.59 7.46 3.52
C ARG A 225 -1.14 8.87 3.35
N PHE A 226 -1.77 9.12 2.20
CA PHE A 226 -2.50 10.36 1.98
C PHE A 226 -3.63 10.47 2.99
N THR A 227 -3.54 11.43 3.90
CA THR A 227 -4.70 11.86 4.67
C THR A 227 -5.48 12.78 3.75
N SER A 228 -6.36 12.19 2.93
CA SER A 228 -7.23 12.96 2.05
C SER A 228 -7.84 14.13 2.83
N PRO A 229 -7.77 15.38 2.36
CA PRO A 229 -8.64 16.40 2.92
C PRO A 229 -10.07 15.87 2.77
N SER A 230 -10.85 15.91 3.86
CA SER A 230 -12.28 15.61 3.82
C SER A 230 -12.87 16.23 2.56
N PRO A 231 -13.69 15.52 1.76
CA PRO A 231 -14.29 16.13 0.58
C PRO A 231 -14.94 17.43 1.05
N ALA A 232 -14.45 18.54 0.51
CA ALA A 232 -15.17 19.80 0.63
C ALA A 232 -16.57 19.47 0.11
N THR A 233 -17.52 19.51 1.03
CA THR A 233 -18.92 19.18 0.77
C THR A 233 -19.38 20.12 -0.36
N PRO A 234 -20.13 19.62 -1.37
CA PRO A 234 -20.62 20.45 -2.46
C PRO A 234 -21.44 21.65 -1.95
#